data_AF-A0A520HB98-F1
#
_entry.id   AF-A0A520HB98-F1
#
_cell.length_a   1.000
_cell.length_b   1.000
_cell.length_c   1.000
_cell.angle_alpha   90.00
_cell.angle_beta   90.00
_cell.angle_gamma   90.00
#
_symmetry.space_group_name_H-M   'P 1'
#
loop_
_entity.id
_entity.type
_entity.pdbx_description
1 polymer ?
#
loop_
_entity_poly.entity_id
_entity_poly.type
_entity_poly.pdbx_seq_one_letter_code
_entity_poly.pdbx_strand_id
1 'polypeptide(L)'
;FSIGFASPLGSLLNCNHILNQYIFIEDSQKTIKRLEAKKLRLQSLSGYSRENAISRDATNDFLNEAITSSRLPVKAHFNVIAWSDDAGKIKDLKNLVGSAMAQMDAVAKRETDGQAQIWFAALPGNEADFPMNDTFDTFVEQSACFFNLESNYRSSVSAFGMRMGDRLSGRPVHVDISDEPMKLGITTNRNKFILGPSGSGKSFFTNHMVRSYYEQGAHVVLVDVGHSYRGLCDLVGGYYFTYSENDPIKFNPFYLSDGDVLDTEKKESIKTLLLALWKKDDEPFRRSEYVALSNALTLYYEYLGRNLDIFPCFNSFYEFLMSEYMQVLENGKVKEKDFDVGNFLYVLNPYYKGGEFDYLLNATENLDLLHERFIVFELDAIKDHSILF
;
A
#
# COMPACT_ATOMS: atom_id res chain seq x y z
N PHE A 1 5.76 -9.73 17.25
CA PHE A 1 4.69 -9.70 16.24
C PHE A 1 3.68 -10.75 16.65
N SER A 2 2.39 -10.48 16.53
CA SER A 2 1.37 -11.50 16.79
C SER A 2 1.53 -12.58 15.74
N ILE A 3 1.77 -13.82 16.16
CA ILE A 3 1.85 -15.00 15.29
C ILE A 3 0.59 -15.83 15.50
N GLY A 4 0.13 -16.51 14.45
CA GLY A 4 -0.92 -17.52 14.59
C GLY A 4 -0.50 -18.65 15.53
N PHE A 5 -1.46 -19.25 16.23
CA PHE A 5 -1.19 -20.32 17.20
C PHE A 5 -0.41 -21.51 16.61
N ALA A 6 -0.69 -21.88 15.35
CA ALA A 6 0.00 -22.97 14.63
C ALA A 6 1.29 -22.56 13.90
N SER A 7 1.68 -21.29 13.94
CA SER A 7 2.89 -20.79 13.24
C SER A 7 4.19 -21.53 13.59
N PRO A 8 4.41 -22.00 14.84
CA PRO A 8 5.58 -22.81 15.19
C PRO A 8 5.75 -24.07 14.34
N LEU A 9 4.66 -24.67 13.86
CA LEU A 9 4.67 -25.88 13.01
C LEU A 9 4.58 -25.57 11.51
N GLY A 10 4.38 -24.30 11.15
CA GLY A 10 4.35 -23.81 9.77
C GLY A 10 5.64 -23.08 9.41
N SER A 11 5.53 -21.83 8.97
CA SER A 11 6.66 -21.04 8.44
C SER A 11 7.82 -20.84 9.42
N LEU A 12 7.63 -21.03 10.74
CA LEU A 12 8.69 -20.88 11.74
C LEU A 12 9.46 -22.19 12.00
N LEU A 13 8.98 -23.33 11.49
CA LEU A 13 9.67 -24.61 11.62
C LEU A 13 10.82 -24.70 10.61
N ASN A 14 12.05 -24.46 11.09
CA ASN A 14 13.25 -24.40 10.25
C ASN A 14 13.79 -25.79 9.85
N CYS A 15 12.99 -26.55 9.11
CA CYS A 15 13.40 -27.78 8.43
C CYS A 15 12.48 -28.07 7.25
N ASN A 16 12.84 -29.04 6.41
CA ASN A 16 11.93 -29.49 5.36
C ASN A 16 10.76 -30.24 6.01
N HIS A 17 9.54 -29.72 5.85
CA HIS A 17 8.36 -30.30 6.47
C HIS A 17 7.07 -30.03 5.68
N ILE A 18 6.06 -30.84 5.97
CA ILE A 18 4.66 -30.66 5.57
C ILE A 18 3.83 -30.74 6.85
N LEU A 19 3.02 -29.71 7.09
CA LEU A 19 1.99 -29.70 8.13
C LEU A 19 0.65 -30.10 7.51
N ASN A 20 0.14 -31.27 7.88
CA ASN A 20 -1.19 -31.73 7.47
C ASN A 20 -2.21 -31.41 8.56
N GLN A 21 -3.39 -30.94 8.13
CA GLN A 21 -4.41 -30.36 9.01
C GLN A 21 -5.77 -30.90 8.58
N TYR A 22 -6.37 -31.74 9.42
CA TYR A 22 -7.62 -32.43 9.11
C TYR A 22 -8.71 -32.02 10.08
N ILE A 23 -9.89 -31.75 9.52
CA ILE A 23 -11.14 -31.60 10.26
C ILE A 23 -12.20 -32.45 9.58
N PHE A 24 -12.79 -33.34 10.36
CA PHE A 24 -13.89 -34.20 9.94
C PHE A 24 -15.18 -33.68 10.57
N ILE A 25 -16.06 -33.17 9.71
CA ILE A 25 -17.39 -32.69 10.09
C ILE A 25 -18.35 -33.87 9.96
N GLU A 26 -18.74 -34.43 11.09
CA GLU A 26 -19.69 -35.56 11.18
C GLU A 26 -21.13 -35.06 11.47
N ASP A 27 -22.07 -36.00 11.49
CA ASP A 27 -23.42 -35.75 12.00
C ASP A 27 -23.36 -35.45 13.52
N SER A 28 -23.66 -34.19 13.86
CA SER A 28 -23.60 -33.69 15.24
C SER A 28 -24.49 -34.47 16.20
N GLN A 29 -25.72 -34.82 15.79
CA GLN A 29 -26.65 -35.54 16.66
C GLN A 29 -26.16 -36.95 16.96
N LYS A 30 -25.61 -37.64 15.95
CA LYS A 30 -25.00 -38.97 16.15
C LYS A 30 -23.75 -38.88 17.04
N THR A 31 -22.95 -37.85 16.88
CA THR A 31 -21.74 -37.62 17.68
C THR A 31 -22.08 -37.38 19.14
N ILE A 32 -23.04 -36.52 19.44
CA ILE A 32 -23.53 -36.25 20.80
C ILE A 32 -24.05 -37.55 21.43
N LYS A 33 -24.91 -38.29 20.72
CA LYS A 33 -25.46 -39.57 21.20
C LYS A 33 -24.35 -40.60 21.51
N ARG A 34 -23.30 -40.66 20.69
CA ARG A 34 -22.12 -41.52 20.92
C ARG A 34 -21.36 -41.11 22.18
N LEU A 35 -21.16 -39.80 22.38
CA LEU A 35 -20.46 -39.27 23.56
C LEU A 35 -21.28 -39.43 24.85
N GLU A 36 -22.61 -39.31 24.79
CA GLU A 36 -23.51 -39.63 25.91
C GLU A 36 -23.40 -41.09 26.33
N ALA A 37 -23.42 -42.02 25.37
CA ALA A 37 -23.22 -43.44 25.63
C ALA A 37 -21.83 -43.71 26.25
N LYS A 38 -20.78 -43.03 25.77
CA LYS A 38 -19.42 -43.09 26.34
C LYS A 38 -19.41 -42.60 27.79
N LYS A 39 -20.06 -41.46 28.09
CA LYS A 39 -20.19 -40.92 29.45
C LYS A 39 -20.87 -41.91 30.40
N LEU A 40 -22.00 -42.50 30.00
CA LEU A 40 -22.72 -43.49 30.81
C LEU A 40 -21.85 -44.72 31.12
N ARG A 41 -21.12 -45.22 30.12
CA ARG A 41 -20.16 -46.31 30.31
C ARG A 41 -19.07 -45.93 31.30
N LEU A 42 -18.44 -44.76 31.15
CA LEU A 42 -17.39 -44.28 32.05
C LEU A 42 -17.92 -44.06 33.48
N GLN A 43 -19.17 -43.60 33.63
CA GLN A 43 -19.83 -43.45 34.92
C GLN A 43 -19.95 -44.80 35.65
N SER A 44 -20.36 -45.87 34.96
CA SER A 44 -20.43 -47.21 35.55
C SER A 44 -19.07 -47.76 36.00
N LEU A 45 -17.98 -47.32 35.37
CA LEU A 45 -16.61 -47.77 35.65
C LEU A 45 -15.82 -46.82 36.57
N SER A 46 -16.33 -45.62 36.84
CA SER A 46 -15.64 -44.58 37.62
C SER A 46 -15.44 -44.93 39.10
N GLY A 47 -16.24 -45.85 39.64
CA GLY A 47 -16.05 -46.36 41.01
C GLY A 47 -14.78 -47.21 41.18
N TYR A 48 -14.21 -47.73 40.08
CA TYR A 48 -13.08 -48.65 40.09
C TYR A 48 -11.75 -47.99 39.67
N SER A 49 -11.79 -46.81 39.04
CA SER A 49 -10.58 -46.10 38.60
C SER A 49 -10.78 -44.58 38.58
N ARG A 50 -9.83 -43.87 39.18
CA ARG A 50 -9.77 -42.41 39.17
C ARG A 50 -9.62 -41.83 37.76
N GLU A 51 -8.92 -42.53 36.88
CA GLU A 51 -8.75 -42.11 35.47
C GLU A 51 -10.08 -42.15 34.71
N ASN A 52 -10.92 -43.16 34.99
CA ASN A 52 -12.27 -43.25 34.41
C ASN A 52 -13.17 -42.13 34.92
N ALA A 53 -13.03 -41.71 36.18
CA ALA A 53 -13.75 -40.57 36.73
C ALA A 53 -13.38 -39.26 36.02
N ILE A 54 -12.08 -38.99 35.86
CA ILE A 54 -11.58 -37.80 35.14
C ILE A 54 -12.07 -37.80 33.69
N SER A 55 -12.00 -38.95 33.00
CA SER A 55 -12.46 -39.07 31.61
C SER A 55 -13.98 -38.87 31.46
N ARG A 56 -14.76 -39.32 32.45
CA ARG A 56 -16.21 -39.09 32.51
C ARG A 56 -16.50 -37.60 32.60
N ASP A 57 -15.83 -36.91 33.51
CA ASP A 57 -16.04 -35.48 33.77
C ASP A 57 -15.66 -34.64 32.54
N ALA A 58 -14.51 -34.92 31.92
CA ALA A 58 -14.12 -34.27 30.66
C ALA A 58 -15.14 -34.51 29.52
N THR A 59 -15.67 -35.73 29.39
CA THR A 59 -16.72 -36.03 28.39
C THR A 59 -18.01 -35.27 28.69
N ASN A 60 -18.36 -35.14 29.96
CA ASN A 60 -19.54 -34.39 30.40
C ASN A 60 -19.39 -32.89 30.14
N ASP A 61 -18.22 -32.32 30.42
CA ASP A 61 -17.94 -30.90 30.20
C ASP A 61 -17.97 -30.57 28.71
N PHE A 62 -17.41 -31.44 27.86
CA PHE A 62 -17.54 -31.33 26.40
C PHE A 62 -19.00 -31.34 25.95
N LEU A 63 -19.82 -32.28 26.44
CA LEU A 63 -21.25 -32.35 26.10
C LEU A 63 -22.00 -31.09 26.55
N ASN A 64 -21.71 -30.58 27.75
CA ASN A 64 -22.33 -29.37 28.27
C ASN A 64 -21.98 -28.15 27.43
N GLU A 65 -20.72 -28.02 27.01
CA GLU A 65 -20.26 -26.94 26.15
C GLU A 65 -20.92 -27.00 24.77
N ALA A 66 -20.99 -28.20 24.17
CA ALA A 66 -21.66 -28.43 22.89
C ALA A 66 -23.11 -27.93 22.90
N ILE A 67 -23.85 -28.21 23.98
CA ILE A 67 -25.26 -27.81 24.12
C ILE A 67 -25.39 -26.34 24.50
N THR A 68 -24.71 -25.90 25.56
CA THR A 68 -24.86 -24.56 26.15
C THR A 68 -24.42 -23.47 25.17
N SER A 69 -23.32 -23.71 24.46
CA SER A 69 -22.77 -22.76 23.49
C SER A 69 -23.16 -23.09 22.04
N SER A 70 -23.98 -24.12 21.82
CA SER A 70 -24.38 -24.58 20.48
C SER A 70 -23.18 -24.82 19.53
N ARG A 71 -22.06 -25.31 20.08
CA ARG A 71 -20.83 -25.56 19.31
C ARG A 71 -20.95 -26.84 18.50
N LEU A 72 -20.43 -26.82 17.27
CA LEU A 72 -20.44 -27.99 16.40
C LEU A 72 -19.27 -28.92 16.77
N PRO A 73 -19.52 -30.13 17.30
CA PRO A 73 -18.46 -31.09 17.56
C PRO A 73 -17.88 -31.62 16.26
N VAL A 74 -16.56 -31.68 16.18
CA VAL A 74 -15.79 -32.21 15.05
C VAL A 74 -14.68 -33.12 15.55
N LYS A 75 -14.14 -33.93 14.64
CA LYS A 75 -12.88 -34.64 14.86
C LYS A 75 -11.77 -33.91 14.15
N ALA A 76 -10.62 -33.76 14.81
CA ALA A 76 -9.47 -33.11 14.23
C ALA A 76 -8.21 -33.97 14.35
N HIS A 77 -7.28 -33.77 13.41
CA HIS A 77 -5.94 -34.34 13.46
C HIS A 77 -4.94 -33.34 12.85
N PHE A 78 -3.78 -33.20 13.46
CA PHE A 78 -2.71 -32.36 12.96
C PHE A 78 -1.39 -33.11 13.09
N ASN A 79 -0.66 -33.27 11.99
CA ASN A 79 0.64 -33.93 12.00
C ASN A 79 1.66 -33.23 11.12
N VAL A 80 2.93 -33.37 11.52
CA VAL A 80 4.08 -32.86 10.79
C VAL A 80 4.85 -34.03 10.20
N ILE A 81 5.04 -34.00 8.89
CA ILE A 81 5.98 -34.88 8.18
C ILE A 81 7.24 -34.04 7.95
N ALA A 82 8.34 -34.37 8.63
CA ALA A 82 9.63 -33.69 8.47
C ALA A 82 10.69 -34.64 7.90
N TRP A 83 11.57 -34.14 7.04
CA TRP A 83 12.61 -34.94 6.38
C TRP A 83 13.94 -34.19 6.21
N SER A 84 14.99 -34.95 5.91
CA SER A 84 16.30 -34.44 5.51
C SER A 84 16.98 -35.46 4.60
N ASP A 85 17.77 -34.97 3.65
CA ASP A 85 18.63 -35.80 2.81
C ASP A 85 19.85 -36.35 3.57
N ASP A 86 20.13 -35.81 4.76
CA ASP A 86 21.22 -36.22 5.65
C ASP A 86 20.67 -37.05 6.82
N ALA A 87 21.00 -38.34 6.84
CA ALA A 87 20.59 -39.27 7.89
C ALA A 87 21.08 -38.86 9.29
N GLY A 88 22.19 -38.11 9.40
CA GLY A 88 22.71 -37.61 10.66
C GLY A 88 21.78 -36.58 11.33
N LYS A 89 20.96 -35.87 10.56
CA LYS A 89 20.09 -34.79 11.04
C LYS A 89 18.76 -35.26 11.63
N ILE A 90 18.45 -36.56 11.60
CA ILE A 90 17.16 -37.10 12.09
C ILE A 90 16.92 -36.73 13.56
N LYS A 91 17.97 -36.76 14.40
CA LYS A 91 17.86 -36.38 15.81
C LYS A 91 17.51 -34.90 15.98
N ASP A 92 18.13 -34.03 15.17
CA ASP A 92 17.89 -32.60 15.20
C ASP A 92 16.48 -32.26 14.70
N LEU A 93 16.00 -32.92 13.64
CA LEU A 93 14.61 -32.78 13.18
C LEU A 93 13.60 -33.12 14.28
N LYS A 94 13.81 -34.22 15.00
CA LYS A 94 12.95 -34.60 16.13
C LYS A 94 12.94 -33.54 17.22
N ASN A 95 14.10 -32.98 17.54
CA ASN A 95 14.21 -31.90 18.53
C ASN A 95 13.49 -30.64 18.06
N LEU A 96 13.66 -30.23 16.80
CA LEU A 96 13.00 -29.06 16.22
C LEU A 96 11.48 -29.18 16.25
N VAL A 97 10.94 -30.30 15.74
CA VAL A 97 9.49 -30.55 15.75
C VAL A 97 8.97 -30.66 17.19
N GLY A 98 9.72 -31.33 18.07
CA GLY A 98 9.38 -31.44 19.50
C GLY A 98 9.28 -30.09 20.20
N SER A 99 10.28 -29.23 19.99
CA SER A 99 10.27 -27.86 20.51
C SER A 99 9.14 -27.01 19.92
N ALA A 100 8.84 -27.16 18.64
CA ALA A 100 7.74 -26.43 17.99
C ALA A 100 6.36 -26.86 18.52
N MET A 101 6.13 -28.16 18.72
CA MET A 101 4.89 -28.64 19.35
C MET A 101 4.77 -28.17 20.80
N ALA A 102 5.87 -28.15 21.55
CA ALA A 102 5.88 -27.67 22.93
C ALA A 102 5.55 -26.16 23.04
N GLN A 103 5.92 -25.34 22.04
CA GLN A 103 5.51 -23.92 21.98
C GLN A 103 4.00 -23.73 21.83
N MET A 104 3.28 -24.75 21.36
CA MET A 104 1.82 -24.78 21.27
C MET A 104 1.17 -25.50 22.47
N ASP A 105 1.93 -25.74 23.55
CA ASP A 105 1.53 -26.58 24.68
C ASP A 105 1.10 -28.01 24.27
N ALA A 106 1.64 -28.51 23.16
CA ALA A 106 1.37 -29.87 22.66
C ALA A 106 2.54 -30.82 22.95
N VAL A 107 2.21 -32.09 23.19
CA VAL A 107 3.21 -33.15 23.39
C VAL A 107 3.52 -33.81 22.07
N ALA A 108 4.77 -33.74 21.63
CA ALA A 108 5.21 -34.41 20.42
C ALA A 108 5.25 -35.93 20.61
N LYS A 109 4.43 -36.64 19.83
CA LYS A 109 4.44 -38.09 19.74
C LYS A 109 4.77 -38.50 18.31
N ARG A 110 5.78 -39.36 18.15
CA ARG A 110 6.04 -40.01 16.87
C ARG A 110 5.06 -41.15 16.69
N GLU A 111 4.26 -41.09 15.63
CA GLU A 111 3.39 -42.21 15.27
C GLU A 111 4.23 -43.34 14.65
N THR A 112 4.04 -44.56 15.13
CA THR A 112 4.81 -45.75 14.75
C THR A 112 3.93 -46.85 14.18
N ASP A 113 2.67 -46.92 14.59
CA ASP A 113 1.75 -48.00 14.30
C ASP A 113 0.88 -47.62 13.10
N GLY A 114 0.29 -46.41 13.13
CA GLY A 114 -0.56 -45.85 12.07
C GLY A 114 0.18 -45.07 10.98
N GLN A 115 1.52 -44.98 11.04
CA GLN A 115 2.30 -44.05 10.21
C GLN A 115 2.04 -44.19 8.70
N ALA A 116 1.83 -45.42 8.20
CA ALA A 116 1.61 -45.69 6.78
C ALA A 116 0.21 -45.23 6.32
N GLN A 117 -0.80 -45.42 7.17
CA GLN A 117 -2.18 -44.99 6.90
C GLN A 117 -2.28 -43.47 6.90
N ILE A 118 -1.69 -42.81 7.90
CA ILE A 118 -1.64 -41.34 7.99
C ILE A 118 -0.87 -40.75 6.80
N TRP A 119 0.27 -41.34 6.43
CA TRP A 119 1.04 -40.89 5.27
C TRP A 119 0.25 -41.02 3.97
N PHE A 120 -0.45 -42.14 3.77
CA PHE A 120 -1.26 -42.37 2.58
C PHE A 120 -2.47 -41.44 2.50
N ALA A 121 -3.13 -41.19 3.63
CA ALA A 121 -4.26 -40.26 3.74
C ALA A 121 -3.84 -38.79 3.57
N ALA A 122 -2.55 -38.47 3.76
CA ALA A 122 -1.98 -37.15 3.51
C ALA A 122 -1.69 -36.86 2.03
N LEU A 123 -1.84 -37.85 1.16
CA LEU A 123 -1.75 -37.61 -0.28
C LEU A 123 -3.03 -36.91 -0.75
N PRO A 124 -2.92 -35.85 -1.58
CA PRO A 124 -4.10 -35.12 -2.05
C PRO A 124 -5.15 -36.03 -2.68
N GLY A 125 -6.38 -35.98 -2.16
CA GLY A 125 -7.52 -36.78 -2.61
C GLY A 125 -7.74 -38.09 -1.85
N ASN A 126 -6.85 -38.49 -0.93
CA ASN A 126 -6.99 -39.70 -0.12
C ASN A 126 -7.51 -39.42 1.30
N GLU A 127 -7.95 -38.21 1.61
CA GLU A 127 -8.28 -37.78 2.97
C GLU A 127 -9.48 -38.56 3.56
N ALA A 128 -10.31 -39.17 2.71
CA ALA A 128 -11.43 -40.02 3.12
C ALA A 128 -11.00 -41.33 3.80
N ASP A 129 -9.78 -41.82 3.54
CA ASP A 129 -9.23 -43.05 4.13
C ASP A 129 -8.47 -42.78 5.44
N PHE A 130 -8.59 -41.57 6.01
CA PHE A 130 -7.88 -41.21 7.22
C PHE A 130 -8.28 -42.12 8.41
N PRO A 131 -7.32 -42.63 9.21
CA PRO A 131 -7.63 -43.48 10.37
C PRO A 131 -8.32 -42.66 11.48
N MET A 132 -9.64 -42.84 11.64
CA MET A 132 -10.44 -42.08 12.61
C MET A 132 -10.00 -42.27 14.09
N ASN A 133 -9.30 -43.36 14.40
CA ASN A 133 -8.72 -43.62 15.72
C ASN A 133 -7.57 -42.67 16.08
N ASP A 134 -6.93 -42.04 15.09
CA ASP A 134 -5.84 -41.07 15.30
C ASP A 134 -6.36 -39.62 15.41
N THR A 135 -7.68 -39.43 15.44
CA THR A 135 -8.30 -38.11 15.64
C THR A 135 -8.62 -37.85 17.12
N PHE A 136 -8.76 -36.58 17.49
CA PHE A 136 -9.32 -36.18 18.78
C PHE A 136 -10.62 -35.39 18.59
N ASP A 137 -11.51 -35.46 19.58
CA ASP A 137 -12.78 -34.73 19.58
C ASP A 137 -12.55 -33.27 20.02
N THR A 138 -13.07 -32.32 19.25
CA THR A 138 -12.97 -30.88 19.53
C THR A 138 -14.19 -30.15 18.92
N PHE A 139 -14.17 -28.82 18.90
CA PHE A 139 -15.18 -28.01 18.23
C PHE A 139 -14.56 -27.25 17.05
N VAL A 140 -15.41 -26.82 16.11
CA VAL A 140 -14.98 -26.10 14.91
C VAL A 140 -14.10 -24.90 15.25
N GLU A 141 -14.49 -24.08 16.21
CA GLU A 141 -13.78 -22.86 16.58
C GLU A 141 -12.38 -23.15 17.13
N GLN A 142 -12.25 -24.15 18.00
CA GLN A 142 -10.96 -24.58 18.55
C GLN A 142 -10.09 -25.22 17.47
N SER A 143 -10.64 -26.09 16.64
CA SER A 143 -9.90 -26.70 15.54
C SER A 143 -9.43 -25.66 14.52
N ALA A 144 -10.20 -24.59 14.32
CA ALA A 144 -9.84 -23.50 13.43
C ALA A 144 -8.54 -22.79 13.88
N CYS A 145 -8.30 -22.69 15.19
CA CYS A 145 -7.08 -22.10 15.75
C CYS A 145 -5.79 -22.87 15.38
N PHE A 146 -5.90 -24.15 15.00
CA PHE A 146 -4.76 -24.95 14.57
C PHE A 146 -4.44 -24.79 13.08
N PHE A 147 -5.25 -24.07 12.29
CA PHE A 147 -4.89 -23.83 10.89
C PHE A 147 -3.75 -22.82 10.76
N ASN A 148 -2.75 -23.22 10.00
CA ASN A 148 -1.78 -22.31 9.42
C ASN A 148 -2.44 -21.54 8.26
N LEU A 149 -2.73 -20.27 8.49
CA LEU A 149 -3.23 -19.32 7.49
C LEU A 149 -2.11 -18.51 6.82
N GLU A 150 -0.87 -18.70 7.29
CA GLU A 150 0.30 -17.99 6.80
C GLU A 150 1.10 -18.89 5.85
N SER A 151 1.66 -18.29 4.80
CA SER A 151 2.50 -18.98 3.83
C SER A 151 3.74 -18.15 3.55
N ASN A 152 4.73 -18.76 2.94
CA ASN A 152 5.94 -18.06 2.49
C ASN A 152 5.56 -16.91 1.54
N TYR A 153 6.33 -15.82 1.61
CA TYR A 153 6.20 -14.73 0.64
C TYR A 153 6.34 -15.27 -0.79
N ARG A 154 5.44 -14.85 -1.67
CA ARG A 154 5.43 -15.25 -3.08
C ARG A 154 5.78 -14.05 -3.94
N SER A 155 6.50 -14.32 -5.03
CA SER A 155 6.71 -13.27 -6.01
C SER A 155 5.40 -13.01 -6.75
N SER A 156 5.08 -11.73 -6.91
CA SER A 156 4.02 -11.27 -7.78
C SER A 156 4.26 -11.74 -9.22
N VAL A 157 3.19 -12.06 -9.93
CA VAL A 157 3.23 -12.41 -11.36
C VAL A 157 3.27 -11.16 -12.23
N SER A 158 2.85 -10.02 -11.67
CA SER A 158 2.85 -8.72 -12.35
C SER A 158 4.24 -8.31 -12.82
N ALA A 159 4.33 -7.76 -14.02
CA ALA A 159 5.56 -7.16 -14.54
C ALA A 159 5.95 -5.89 -13.77
N PHE A 160 4.96 -5.23 -13.16
CA PHE A 160 5.16 -4.07 -12.29
C PHE A 160 5.49 -4.52 -10.86
N GLY A 161 6.32 -3.80 -10.12
CA GLY A 161 6.55 -4.04 -8.70
C GLY A 161 7.91 -3.58 -8.19
N MET A 162 8.36 -4.12 -7.05
CA MET A 162 9.67 -3.83 -6.48
C MET A 162 10.29 -5.09 -5.88
N ARG A 163 11.62 -5.11 -5.79
CA ARG A 163 12.33 -6.21 -5.13
C ARG A 163 12.34 -5.99 -3.61
N MET A 164 11.84 -6.95 -2.86
CA MET A 164 11.86 -6.99 -1.40
C MET A 164 12.60 -8.25 -0.92
N GLY A 165 13.00 -8.30 0.34
CA GLY A 165 13.57 -9.50 0.95
C GLY A 165 12.53 -10.23 1.79
N ASP A 166 12.45 -11.55 1.63
CA ASP A 166 11.82 -12.40 2.65
C ASP A 166 12.58 -12.25 3.97
N ARG A 167 11.84 -11.95 5.03
CA ARG A 167 12.39 -11.74 6.37
C ARG A 167 13.06 -12.98 6.95
N LEU A 168 12.59 -14.19 6.64
CA LEU A 168 13.09 -15.42 7.25
C LEU A 168 14.28 -16.00 6.49
N SER A 169 14.16 -16.19 5.17
CA SER A 169 15.23 -16.78 4.35
C SER A 169 16.18 -15.75 3.73
N GLY A 170 15.84 -14.46 3.74
CA GLY A 170 16.56 -13.43 3.01
C GLY A 170 16.37 -13.50 1.49
N ARG A 171 15.55 -14.43 0.99
CA ARG A 171 15.32 -14.63 -0.45
C ARG A 171 14.70 -13.36 -1.06
N PRO A 172 15.22 -12.88 -2.21
CA PRO A 172 14.58 -11.80 -2.95
C PRO A 172 13.20 -12.22 -3.48
N VAL A 173 12.21 -11.35 -3.29
CA VAL A 173 10.83 -11.50 -3.73
C VAL A 173 10.47 -10.30 -4.61
N HIS A 174 9.87 -10.54 -5.76
CA HIS A 174 9.25 -9.46 -6.55
C HIS A 174 7.86 -9.18 -6.00
N VAL A 175 7.54 -7.94 -5.64
CA VAL A 175 6.28 -7.60 -4.99
C VAL A 175 5.62 -6.43 -5.70
N ASP A 176 4.42 -6.66 -6.20
CA ASP A 176 3.52 -5.62 -6.72
C ASP A 176 2.52 -5.24 -5.64
N ILE A 177 2.63 -4.00 -5.15
CA ILE A 177 1.72 -3.43 -4.15
C ILE A 177 0.74 -2.42 -4.78
N SER A 178 0.61 -2.41 -6.11
CA SER A 178 -0.26 -1.51 -6.88
C SER A 178 -1.27 -2.30 -7.71
N ASP A 179 -0.84 -3.04 -8.73
CA ASP A 179 -1.75 -3.57 -9.75
C ASP A 179 -2.25 -4.98 -9.41
N GLU A 180 -1.37 -5.87 -8.95
CA GLU A 180 -1.75 -7.22 -8.56
C GLU A 180 -2.82 -7.26 -7.45
N PRO A 181 -2.73 -6.49 -6.35
CA PRO A 181 -3.77 -6.48 -5.32
C PRO A 181 -5.11 -5.98 -5.85
N MET A 182 -5.12 -5.03 -6.79
CA MET A 182 -6.35 -4.57 -7.45
C MET A 182 -6.95 -5.67 -8.34
N LYS A 183 -6.12 -6.36 -9.14
CA LYS A 183 -6.56 -7.47 -10.00
C LYS A 183 -7.15 -8.64 -9.19
N LEU A 184 -6.60 -8.90 -8.01
CA LEU A 184 -7.10 -9.91 -7.08
C LEU A 184 -8.33 -9.46 -6.28
N GLY A 185 -8.78 -8.20 -6.43
CA GLY A 185 -9.90 -7.64 -5.67
C GLY A 185 -9.61 -7.40 -4.19
N ILE A 186 -8.33 -7.37 -3.80
CA ILE A 186 -7.89 -7.10 -2.42
C ILE A 186 -8.00 -5.60 -2.10
N THR A 187 -7.72 -4.74 -3.08
CA THR A 187 -7.82 -3.28 -2.95
C THR A 187 -8.66 -2.66 -4.08
N THR A 188 -9.26 -1.50 -3.80
CA THR A 188 -10.05 -0.74 -4.78
C THR A 188 -9.29 0.45 -5.37
N ASN A 189 -8.14 0.80 -4.81
CA ASN A 189 -7.28 1.91 -5.27
C ASN A 189 -5.80 1.59 -5.02
N ARG A 190 -4.92 2.46 -5.55
CA ARG A 190 -3.45 2.33 -5.48
C ARG A 190 -2.81 3.16 -4.36
N ASN A 191 -3.62 3.82 -3.53
CA ASN A 191 -3.13 4.70 -2.48
C ASN A 191 -2.38 3.87 -1.44
N LYS A 192 -1.31 4.44 -0.87
CA LYS A 192 -0.43 3.76 0.07
C LYS A 192 -0.24 4.61 1.30
N PHE A 193 -0.29 3.97 2.47
CA PHE A 193 -0.02 4.61 3.75
C PHE A 193 1.20 3.93 4.38
N ILE A 194 2.32 4.66 4.44
CA ILE A 194 3.60 4.16 4.96
C ILE A 194 3.82 4.78 6.35
N LEU A 195 3.80 3.96 7.40
CA LEU A 195 3.91 4.41 8.79
C LEU A 195 5.20 3.90 9.44
N GLY A 196 5.82 4.74 10.27
CA GLY A 196 6.94 4.36 11.12
C GLY A 196 7.50 5.55 11.90
N PRO A 197 8.10 5.35 13.09
CA PRO A 197 8.75 6.43 13.84
C PRO A 197 10.00 6.96 13.10
N SER A 198 10.57 8.06 13.57
CA SER A 198 11.87 8.53 13.06
C SER A 198 12.93 7.43 13.20
N GLY A 199 13.81 7.28 12.21
CA GLY A 199 14.85 6.23 12.20
C GLY A 199 14.38 4.82 11.85
N SER A 200 13.09 4.56 11.64
CA SER A 200 12.57 3.21 11.30
C SER A 200 12.79 2.76 9.85
N GLY A 201 13.40 3.61 9.00
CA GLY A 201 13.63 3.32 7.59
C GLY A 201 12.50 3.69 6.64
N LYS A 202 11.54 4.56 7.05
CA LYS A 202 10.48 5.08 6.16
C LYS A 202 11.03 5.65 4.84
N SER A 203 11.90 6.65 4.92
CA SER A 203 12.46 7.32 3.74
C SER A 203 13.32 6.37 2.91
N PHE A 204 13.99 5.41 3.55
CA PHE A 204 14.75 4.37 2.85
C PHE A 204 13.83 3.48 1.99
N PHE A 205 12.73 2.99 2.58
CA PHE A 205 11.73 2.22 1.85
C PHE A 205 11.07 3.04 0.72
N THR A 206 10.66 4.28 1.01
CA THR A 206 10.01 5.14 0.01
C THR A 206 10.95 5.45 -1.16
N ASN A 207 12.22 5.75 -0.92
CA ASN A 207 13.22 5.92 -1.98
C ASN A 207 13.30 4.67 -2.87
N HIS A 208 13.37 3.49 -2.27
CA HIS A 208 13.42 2.22 -3.02
C HIS A 208 12.16 1.97 -3.85
N MET A 209 10.98 2.18 -3.26
CA MET A 209 9.69 2.06 -3.96
C MET A 209 9.62 3.01 -5.15
N VAL A 210 9.90 4.29 -4.91
CA VAL A 210 9.75 5.35 -5.90
C VAL A 210 10.76 5.19 -7.04
N ARG A 211 12.02 4.83 -6.72
CA ARG A 211 13.01 4.44 -7.73
C ARG A 211 12.52 3.28 -8.58
N SER A 212 12.01 2.22 -7.96
CA SER A 212 11.51 1.04 -8.69
C SER A 212 10.38 1.44 -9.65
N TYR A 213 9.47 2.31 -9.20
CA TYR A 213 8.34 2.78 -10.01
C TYR A 213 8.82 3.64 -11.18
N TYR A 214 9.76 4.54 -10.93
CA TYR A 214 10.37 5.37 -11.97
C TYR A 214 11.09 4.54 -13.04
N GLU A 215 11.89 3.54 -12.65
CA GLU A 215 12.56 2.63 -13.58
C GLU A 215 11.56 1.86 -14.47
N GLN A 216 10.31 1.72 -14.02
CA GLN A 216 9.22 1.04 -14.73
C GLN A 216 8.28 1.98 -15.48
N GLY A 217 8.66 3.24 -15.67
CA GLY A 217 7.91 4.18 -16.50
C GLY A 217 6.98 5.13 -15.73
N ALA A 218 6.89 5.04 -14.41
CA ALA A 218 6.06 5.97 -13.64
C ALA A 218 6.63 7.40 -13.68
N HIS A 219 5.73 8.39 -13.66
CA HIS A 219 6.05 9.77 -13.32
C HIS A 219 5.96 9.92 -11.80
N VAL A 220 6.96 10.57 -11.23
CA VAL A 220 7.14 10.72 -9.79
C VAL A 220 7.18 12.19 -9.47
N VAL A 221 6.27 12.61 -8.60
CA VAL A 221 6.30 13.92 -7.94
C VAL A 221 6.36 13.67 -6.44
N LEU A 222 7.43 14.15 -5.81
CA LEU A 222 7.64 14.04 -4.37
C LEU A 222 7.55 15.42 -3.72
N VAL A 223 6.93 15.48 -2.56
CA VAL A 223 6.97 16.64 -1.67
C VAL A 223 7.68 16.19 -0.40
N ASP A 224 8.81 16.81 -0.11
CA ASP A 224 9.72 16.40 0.95
C ASP A 224 10.04 17.55 1.91
N VAL A 225 10.34 17.17 3.16
CA VAL A 225 10.83 18.05 4.21
C VAL A 225 12.06 17.36 4.81
N GLY A 226 13.25 17.92 4.59
CA GLY A 226 14.49 17.41 5.15
C GLY A 226 15.38 16.61 4.19
N HIS A 227 15.36 16.96 2.90
CA HIS A 227 16.32 16.54 1.87
C HIS A 227 16.54 15.01 1.71
N SER A 228 15.56 14.18 2.06
CA SER A 228 15.66 12.72 2.06
C SER A 228 15.73 12.10 0.65
N TYR A 229 15.31 12.83 -0.38
CA TYR A 229 15.22 12.32 -1.75
C TYR A 229 16.19 12.98 -2.73
N ARG A 230 17.04 13.91 -2.27
CA ARG A 230 18.01 14.62 -3.13
C ARG A 230 18.93 13.66 -3.88
N GLY A 231 19.52 12.71 -3.15
CA GLY A 231 20.43 11.73 -3.76
C GLY A 231 19.77 10.86 -4.83
N LEU A 232 18.47 10.52 -4.67
CA LEU A 232 17.74 9.78 -5.70
C LEU A 232 17.42 10.66 -6.90
N CYS A 233 17.00 11.92 -6.67
CA CYS A 233 16.72 12.87 -7.73
C CYS A 233 17.96 13.11 -8.61
N ASP A 234 19.11 13.38 -7.98
CA ASP A 234 20.39 13.58 -8.69
C ASP A 234 20.80 12.32 -9.48
N LEU A 235 20.58 11.13 -8.91
CA LEU A 235 20.92 9.86 -9.54
C LEU A 235 20.14 9.60 -10.84
N VAL A 236 18.86 9.98 -10.88
CA VAL A 236 18.01 9.77 -12.06
C VAL A 236 18.00 10.97 -13.00
N GLY A 237 18.78 12.01 -12.71
CA GLY A 237 18.77 13.26 -13.46
C GLY A 237 17.44 14.02 -13.36
N GLY A 238 16.68 13.78 -12.28
CA GLY A 238 15.42 14.45 -12.03
C GLY A 238 15.59 15.90 -11.61
N TYR A 239 14.48 16.64 -11.55
CA TYR A 239 14.47 18.04 -11.16
C TYR A 239 14.21 18.21 -9.66
N TYR A 240 15.18 18.78 -8.96
CA TYR A 240 15.09 19.06 -7.53
C TYR A 240 14.74 20.52 -7.28
N PHE A 241 13.49 20.80 -6.96
CA PHE A 241 13.05 22.10 -6.49
C PHE A 241 13.50 22.31 -5.06
N THR A 242 14.38 23.28 -4.83
CA THR A 242 14.73 23.77 -3.50
C THR A 242 14.52 25.27 -3.45
N TYR A 243 14.06 25.78 -2.31
CA TYR A 243 14.09 27.21 -2.08
C TYR A 243 15.45 27.61 -1.49
N SER A 244 16.13 28.55 -2.13
CA SER A 244 17.25 29.26 -1.53
C SER A 244 17.14 30.75 -1.85
N GLU A 245 17.61 31.63 -0.96
CA GLU A 245 17.55 33.09 -1.20
C GLU A 245 18.32 33.51 -2.47
N ASN A 246 19.40 32.79 -2.81
CA ASN A 246 20.23 33.09 -3.97
C ASN A 246 19.75 32.43 -5.26
N ASP A 247 19.02 31.33 -5.15
CA ASP A 247 18.40 30.63 -6.27
C ASP A 247 17.00 30.15 -5.85
N PRO A 248 15.99 31.03 -5.98
CA PRO A 248 14.63 30.69 -5.58
C PRO A 248 13.97 29.82 -6.65
N ILE A 249 12.82 29.25 -6.31
CA ILE A 249 12.04 28.41 -7.24
C ILE A 249 11.57 29.27 -8.42
N LYS A 250 11.87 28.83 -9.64
CA LYS A 250 11.50 29.48 -10.90
C LYS A 250 10.93 28.44 -11.85
N PHE A 251 9.81 28.75 -12.49
CA PHE A 251 9.26 27.98 -13.62
C PHE A 251 8.54 28.93 -14.59
N ASN A 252 8.24 28.49 -15.81
CA ASN A 252 7.52 29.32 -16.77
C ASN A 252 6.35 28.55 -17.38
N PRO A 253 5.12 28.82 -16.91
CA PRO A 253 3.92 28.13 -17.40
C PRO A 253 3.46 28.65 -18.77
N PHE A 254 3.97 29.80 -19.23
CA PHE A 254 3.58 30.44 -20.50
C PHE A 254 4.46 30.02 -21.68
N TYR A 255 5.50 29.25 -21.43
CA TYR A 255 6.39 28.76 -22.47
C TYR A 255 5.82 27.49 -23.14
N LEU A 256 5.87 27.47 -24.48
CA LEU A 256 5.56 26.32 -25.31
C LEU A 256 6.86 25.84 -25.96
N SER A 257 7.17 24.54 -25.83
CA SER A 257 8.34 23.93 -26.47
C SER A 257 8.17 23.91 -27.99
N ASP A 258 9.28 23.79 -28.74
CA ASP A 258 9.25 23.78 -30.20
C ASP A 258 8.35 22.65 -30.75
N GLY A 259 7.24 23.03 -31.37
CA GLY A 259 6.24 22.10 -31.92
C GLY A 259 5.02 21.86 -31.02
N ASP A 260 5.02 22.35 -29.79
CA ASP A 260 3.85 22.33 -28.93
C ASP A 260 2.84 23.39 -29.36
N VAL A 261 1.56 23.01 -29.33
CA VAL A 261 0.43 23.93 -29.53
C VAL A 261 -0.22 24.16 -28.18
N LEU A 262 -0.81 25.35 -27.98
CA LEU A 262 -1.64 25.59 -26.81
C LEU A 262 -2.89 24.69 -26.88
N ASP A 263 -2.80 23.52 -26.27
CA ASP A 263 -3.92 22.60 -26.16
C ASP A 263 -4.88 23.00 -25.03
N THR A 264 -5.96 22.23 -24.90
CA THR A 264 -6.99 22.54 -23.89
C THR A 264 -6.44 22.30 -22.48
N GLU A 265 -5.64 21.25 -22.26
CA GLU A 265 -5.10 20.91 -20.93
C GLU A 265 -4.12 21.95 -20.42
N LYS A 266 -3.18 22.42 -21.25
CA LYS A 266 -2.20 23.45 -20.89
C LYS A 266 -2.86 24.80 -20.67
N LYS A 267 -3.89 25.12 -21.45
CA LYS A 267 -4.69 26.31 -21.20
C LYS A 267 -5.45 26.22 -19.87
N GLU A 268 -5.96 25.05 -19.50
CA GLU A 268 -6.58 24.84 -18.18
C GLU A 268 -5.58 24.96 -17.04
N SER A 269 -4.37 24.39 -17.17
CA SER A 269 -3.36 24.47 -16.11
C SER A 269 -2.90 25.91 -15.84
N ILE A 270 -2.65 26.70 -16.88
CA ILE A 270 -2.28 28.12 -16.74
C ILE A 270 -3.42 28.92 -16.10
N LYS A 271 -4.69 28.65 -16.46
CA LYS A 271 -5.85 29.31 -15.84
C LYS A 271 -5.97 28.99 -14.35
N THR A 272 -5.85 27.72 -13.99
CA THR A 272 -5.94 27.30 -12.58
C THR A 272 -4.83 27.95 -11.77
N LEU A 273 -3.60 28.02 -12.32
CA LEU A 273 -2.49 28.72 -11.69
C LEU A 273 -2.80 30.22 -11.49
N LEU A 274 -3.24 30.92 -12.54
CA LEU A 274 -3.57 32.35 -12.45
C LEU A 274 -4.70 32.63 -11.45
N LEU A 275 -5.69 31.74 -11.36
CA LEU A 275 -6.77 31.84 -10.38
C LEU A 275 -6.28 31.63 -8.95
N ALA A 276 -5.41 30.64 -8.73
CA ALA A 276 -4.80 30.38 -7.42
C ALA A 276 -3.92 31.53 -6.94
N LEU A 277 -3.25 32.25 -7.86
CA LEU A 277 -2.47 33.43 -7.52
C LEU A 277 -3.32 34.69 -7.29
N TRP A 278 -4.47 34.79 -7.98
CA TRP A 278 -5.35 35.95 -7.87
C TRP A 278 -6.31 35.87 -6.68
N LYS A 279 -6.88 34.70 -6.41
CA LYS A 279 -7.88 34.50 -5.37
C LYS A 279 -7.28 33.74 -4.18
N LYS A 280 -7.66 34.14 -2.97
CA LYS A 280 -7.39 33.34 -1.77
C LYS A 280 -8.31 32.11 -1.73
N ASP A 281 -7.95 31.10 -0.94
CA ASP A 281 -8.73 29.86 -0.77
C ASP A 281 -10.22 30.09 -0.45
N ASP A 282 -10.53 31.21 0.19
CA ASP A 282 -11.89 31.56 0.65
C ASP A 282 -12.71 32.37 -0.38
N GLU A 283 -12.11 32.79 -1.50
CA GLU A 283 -12.75 33.65 -2.51
C GLU A 283 -13.18 32.85 -3.76
N PRO A 284 -14.48 32.59 -3.96
CA PRO A 284 -14.95 31.91 -5.16
C PRO A 284 -14.84 32.82 -6.38
N PHE A 285 -14.30 32.29 -7.48
CA PHE A 285 -14.29 32.98 -8.77
C PHE A 285 -15.58 32.73 -9.55
N ARG A 286 -15.95 33.68 -10.39
CA ARG A 286 -17.14 33.64 -11.26
C ARG A 286 -16.82 32.95 -12.58
N ARG A 287 -17.85 32.38 -13.21
CA ARG A 287 -17.75 31.86 -14.58
C ARG A 287 -17.30 32.93 -15.58
N SER A 288 -17.67 34.20 -15.35
CA SER A 288 -17.26 35.33 -16.19
C SER A 288 -15.75 35.60 -16.10
N GLU A 289 -15.17 35.56 -14.89
CA GLU A 289 -13.74 35.70 -14.66
C GLU A 289 -12.97 34.56 -15.34
N TYR A 290 -13.46 33.33 -15.20
CA TYR A 290 -12.89 32.16 -15.86
C TYR A 290 -12.90 32.26 -17.39
N VAL A 291 -13.99 32.76 -17.97
CA VAL A 291 -14.11 33.01 -19.42
C VAL A 291 -13.19 34.14 -19.85
N ALA A 292 -13.05 35.21 -19.05
CA ALA A 292 -12.15 36.31 -19.33
C ALA A 292 -10.69 35.86 -19.35
N LEU A 293 -10.23 35.07 -18.38
CA LEU A 293 -8.88 34.50 -18.38
C LEU A 293 -8.64 33.57 -19.58
N SER A 294 -9.65 32.77 -19.93
CA SER A 294 -9.59 31.92 -21.14
C SER A 294 -9.44 32.74 -22.42
N ASN A 295 -10.16 33.86 -22.53
CA ASN A 295 -10.06 34.77 -23.66
C ASN A 295 -8.69 35.46 -23.70
N ALA A 296 -8.24 36.00 -22.56
CA ALA A 296 -6.95 36.66 -22.41
C ALA A 296 -5.79 35.76 -22.86
N LEU A 297 -5.76 34.50 -22.41
CA LEU A 297 -4.72 33.54 -22.82
C LEU A 297 -4.78 33.27 -24.33
N THR A 298 -5.97 33.11 -24.91
CA THR A 298 -6.09 32.86 -26.36
C THR A 298 -5.50 34.01 -27.16
N LEU A 299 -5.93 35.23 -26.83
CA LEU A 299 -5.47 36.43 -27.53
C LEU A 299 -3.99 36.70 -27.29
N TYR A 300 -3.48 36.37 -26.11
CA TYR A 300 -2.06 36.48 -25.81
C TYR A 300 -1.20 35.55 -26.69
N TYR A 301 -1.58 34.28 -26.86
CA TYR A 301 -0.84 33.39 -27.75
C TYR A 301 -1.01 33.76 -29.23
N GLU A 302 -2.16 34.33 -29.64
CA GLU A 302 -2.30 34.94 -30.97
C GLU A 302 -1.38 36.16 -31.15
N TYR A 303 -1.22 36.99 -30.12
CA TYR A 303 -0.31 38.13 -30.09
C TYR A 303 1.15 37.69 -30.19
N LEU A 304 1.56 36.64 -29.46
CA LEU A 304 2.89 36.03 -29.59
C LEU A 304 3.14 35.48 -31.00
N GLY A 305 2.12 34.87 -31.62
CA GLY A 305 2.22 34.38 -33.01
C GLY A 305 2.45 35.50 -34.05
N ARG A 306 2.06 36.75 -33.74
CA ARG A 306 2.30 37.93 -34.58
C ARG A 306 3.63 38.62 -34.26
N ASN A 307 4.14 38.46 -33.04
CA ASN A 307 5.34 39.12 -32.52
C ASN A 307 6.34 38.06 -32.02
N LEU A 308 7.04 37.43 -32.97
CA LEU A 308 7.97 36.33 -32.70
C LEU A 308 9.22 36.74 -31.90
N ASP A 309 9.47 38.04 -31.75
CA ASP A 309 10.55 38.62 -30.95
C ASP A 309 10.24 38.65 -29.44
N ILE A 310 8.98 38.43 -29.06
CA ILE A 310 8.55 38.47 -27.66
C ILE A 310 8.71 37.08 -27.04
N PHE A 311 9.51 37.00 -25.97
CA PHE A 311 9.67 35.77 -25.21
C PHE A 311 8.41 35.48 -24.38
N PRO A 312 7.79 34.29 -24.50
CA PRO A 312 6.60 33.94 -23.73
C PRO A 312 6.93 33.74 -22.24
N CYS A 313 6.49 34.66 -21.38
CA CYS A 313 6.56 34.51 -19.92
C CYS A 313 5.42 35.29 -19.23
N PHE A 314 5.41 35.31 -17.90
CA PHE A 314 4.42 36.09 -17.16
C PHE A 314 4.55 37.60 -17.41
N ASN A 315 5.77 38.13 -17.58
CA ASN A 315 6.00 39.56 -17.84
C ASN A 315 5.34 40.01 -19.15
N SER A 316 5.58 39.30 -20.26
CA SER A 316 4.97 39.62 -21.54
C SER A 316 3.46 39.42 -21.53
N PHE A 317 2.94 38.45 -20.76
CA PHE A 317 1.51 38.31 -20.54
C PHE A 317 0.93 39.51 -19.77
N TYR A 318 1.60 39.95 -18.71
CA TYR A 318 1.20 41.10 -17.90
C TYR A 318 1.21 42.40 -18.72
N GLU A 319 2.24 42.62 -19.54
CA GLU A 319 2.36 43.75 -20.46
C GLU A 319 1.25 43.72 -21.54
N PHE A 320 0.94 42.55 -22.09
CA PHE A 320 -0.18 42.36 -23.03
C PHE A 320 -1.53 42.69 -22.36
N LEU A 321 -1.74 42.26 -21.11
CA LEU A 321 -2.94 42.57 -20.36
C LEU A 321 -3.11 44.07 -20.13
N MET A 322 -2.01 44.77 -19.81
CA MET A 322 -2.01 46.22 -19.58
C MET A 322 -2.24 47.04 -20.86
N SER A 323 -1.91 46.51 -22.03
CA SER A 323 -1.97 47.22 -23.29
C SER A 323 -3.17 46.78 -24.13
N GLU A 324 -3.00 45.76 -24.97
CA GLU A 324 -3.99 45.35 -25.97
C GLU A 324 -5.27 44.77 -25.35
N TYR A 325 -5.14 43.99 -24.28
CA TYR A 325 -6.32 43.32 -23.71
C TYR A 325 -7.28 44.30 -23.03
N MET A 326 -6.79 45.38 -22.41
CA MET A 326 -7.67 46.43 -21.87
C MET A 326 -8.57 47.02 -22.97
N GLN A 327 -8.02 47.27 -24.17
CA GLN A 327 -8.80 47.78 -25.30
C GLN A 327 -9.85 46.76 -25.77
N VAL A 328 -9.53 45.47 -25.73
CA VAL A 328 -10.48 44.39 -26.05
C VAL A 328 -11.63 44.35 -25.04
N LEU A 329 -11.35 44.52 -23.75
CA LEU A 329 -12.37 44.56 -22.70
C LEU A 329 -13.29 45.78 -22.85
N GLU A 330 -12.73 46.95 -23.16
CA GLU A 330 -13.49 48.18 -23.42
C GLU A 330 -14.40 48.04 -24.65
N ASN A 331 -13.84 47.56 -25.77
CA ASN A 331 -14.59 47.32 -27.01
C ASN A 331 -15.68 46.26 -26.84
N GLY A 332 -15.40 45.22 -26.07
CA GLY A 332 -16.35 44.16 -25.70
C GLY A 332 -17.41 44.59 -24.68
N LYS A 333 -17.31 45.82 -24.13
CA LYS A 333 -18.17 46.34 -23.06
C LYS A 333 -18.28 45.39 -21.86
N VAL A 334 -17.18 44.72 -21.54
CA VAL A 334 -17.10 43.84 -20.37
C VAL A 334 -17.24 44.70 -19.13
N LYS A 335 -18.17 44.35 -18.24
CA LYS A 335 -18.38 45.13 -17.02
C LYS A 335 -17.33 44.71 -15.99
N GLU A 336 -16.87 45.66 -15.20
CA GLU A 336 -15.91 45.44 -14.10
C GLU A 336 -16.36 44.34 -13.13
N LYS A 337 -17.68 44.25 -12.85
CA LYS A 337 -18.27 43.18 -12.03
C LYS A 337 -18.10 41.76 -12.60
N ASP A 338 -17.84 41.65 -13.91
CA ASP A 338 -17.73 40.39 -14.63
C ASP A 338 -16.26 39.97 -14.77
N PHE A 339 -15.34 40.93 -14.89
CA PHE A 339 -13.89 40.75 -14.75
C PHE A 339 -13.20 42.07 -14.36
N ASP A 340 -12.66 42.12 -13.14
CA ASP A 340 -11.89 43.26 -12.64
C ASP A 340 -10.40 43.07 -12.98
N VAL A 341 -10.03 43.49 -14.19
CA VAL A 341 -8.64 43.40 -14.68
C VAL A 341 -7.70 44.28 -13.85
N GLY A 342 -8.19 45.39 -13.26
CA GLY A 342 -7.39 46.28 -12.43
C GLY A 342 -6.97 45.60 -11.14
N ASN A 343 -7.92 44.97 -10.44
CA ASN A 343 -7.65 44.15 -9.28
C ASN A 343 -6.75 42.95 -9.62
N PHE A 344 -7.02 42.26 -10.73
CA PHE A 344 -6.18 41.15 -11.20
C PHE A 344 -4.71 41.56 -11.36
N LEU A 345 -4.46 42.65 -12.09
CA LEU A 345 -3.11 43.18 -12.30
C LEU A 345 -2.47 43.66 -11.00
N TYR A 346 -3.25 44.28 -10.10
CA TYR A 346 -2.75 44.73 -8.80
C TYR A 346 -2.29 43.55 -7.92
N VAL A 347 -3.12 42.50 -7.82
CA VAL A 347 -2.80 41.32 -7.01
C VAL A 347 -1.59 40.57 -7.56
N LEU A 348 -1.45 40.50 -8.88
CA LEU A 348 -0.33 39.80 -9.51
C LEU A 348 0.90 40.67 -9.75
N ASN A 349 0.87 41.96 -9.39
CA ASN A 349 2.00 42.88 -9.51
C ASN A 349 3.29 42.38 -8.81
N PRO A 350 3.24 41.67 -7.66
CA PRO A 350 4.45 41.09 -7.06
C PRO A 350 5.18 40.08 -7.96
N TYR A 351 4.51 39.43 -8.91
CA TYR A 351 5.11 38.47 -9.85
C TYR A 351 5.56 39.13 -11.17
N TYR A 352 5.22 40.39 -11.38
CA TYR A 352 5.64 41.18 -12.53
C TYR A 352 7.03 41.80 -12.28
N LYS A 353 7.76 42.09 -13.37
CA LYS A 353 9.11 42.65 -13.36
C LYS A 353 9.33 43.74 -12.30
N GLY A 354 10.25 43.51 -11.37
CA GLY A 354 10.56 44.42 -10.26
C GLY A 354 9.70 44.25 -9.00
N GLY A 355 8.79 43.28 -8.99
CA GLY A 355 8.07 42.82 -7.81
C GLY A 355 8.87 41.82 -6.96
N GLU A 356 8.34 41.49 -5.78
CA GLU A 356 8.99 40.62 -4.79
C GLU A 356 9.21 39.18 -5.28
N PHE A 357 8.34 38.68 -6.17
CA PHE A 357 8.34 37.31 -6.70
C PHE A 357 8.49 37.29 -8.23
N ASP A 358 9.13 38.30 -8.82
CA ASP A 358 9.25 38.44 -10.27
C ASP A 358 9.98 37.28 -10.96
N TYR A 359 10.78 36.53 -10.21
CA TYR A 359 11.51 35.36 -10.68
C TYR A 359 10.61 34.12 -10.87
N LEU A 360 9.48 34.01 -10.14
CA LEU A 360 8.77 32.75 -9.95
C LEU A 360 8.18 32.19 -11.24
N LEU A 361 7.53 33.04 -12.05
CA LEU A 361 6.78 32.66 -13.25
C LEU A 361 7.47 33.07 -14.56
N ASN A 362 8.69 33.59 -14.45
CA ASN A 362 9.45 34.19 -15.55
C ASN A 362 10.75 33.42 -15.86
N ALA A 363 10.79 32.13 -15.54
CA ALA A 363 11.96 31.31 -15.85
C ALA A 363 12.27 31.35 -17.36
N THR A 364 13.55 31.52 -17.70
CA THR A 364 14.09 31.42 -19.06
C THR A 364 14.93 30.16 -19.25
N GLU A 365 15.16 29.42 -18.18
CA GLU A 365 15.94 28.19 -18.10
C GLU A 365 15.04 27.07 -17.56
N ASN A 366 15.37 25.80 -17.86
CA ASN A 366 14.61 24.62 -17.41
C ASN A 366 13.10 24.69 -17.73
N LEU A 367 12.77 25.09 -18.95
CA LEU A 367 11.41 25.35 -19.41
C LEU A 367 10.56 24.08 -19.59
N ASP A 368 11.19 22.90 -19.56
CA ASP A 368 10.57 21.62 -19.91
C ASP A 368 10.19 20.74 -18.70
N LEU A 369 9.79 21.37 -17.60
CA LEU A 369 9.39 20.69 -16.36
C LEU A 369 8.21 19.73 -16.55
N LEU A 370 7.42 19.89 -17.61
CA LEU A 370 6.27 19.04 -17.92
C LEU A 370 6.69 17.65 -18.44
N HIS A 371 7.84 17.55 -19.11
CA HIS A 371 8.37 16.29 -19.60
C HIS A 371 9.26 15.59 -18.56
N GLU A 372 9.64 16.30 -17.50
CA GLU A 372 10.41 15.71 -16.42
C GLU A 372 9.59 14.65 -15.68
N ARG A 373 10.18 13.46 -15.56
CA ARG A 373 9.51 12.28 -14.98
C ARG A 373 9.78 12.14 -13.49
N PHE A 374 10.80 12.81 -12.96
CA PHE A 374 11.13 12.74 -11.54
C PHE A 374 11.33 14.14 -10.98
N ILE A 375 10.38 14.59 -10.18
CA ILE A 375 10.37 15.92 -9.60
C ILE A 375 10.31 15.79 -8.08
N VAL A 376 11.17 16.53 -7.38
CA VAL A 376 11.15 16.63 -5.91
C VAL A 376 10.98 18.09 -5.50
N PHE A 377 9.93 18.37 -4.74
CA PHE A 377 9.69 19.64 -4.08
C PHE A 377 10.20 19.58 -2.64
N GLU A 378 11.24 20.35 -2.36
CA GLU A 378 11.80 20.54 -1.02
C GLU A 378 11.14 21.75 -0.37
N LEU A 379 10.49 21.53 0.78
CA LEU A 379 9.74 22.57 1.49
C LEU A 379 10.34 22.96 2.85
N ASP A 380 11.46 22.39 3.30
CA ASP A 380 12.01 22.66 4.64
C ASP A 380 12.36 24.14 4.82
N ALA A 381 12.88 24.79 3.77
CA ALA A 381 13.22 26.21 3.82
C ALA A 381 12.00 27.16 3.82
N ILE A 382 10.82 26.71 3.37
CA ILE A 382 9.59 27.51 3.33
C ILE A 382 8.55 27.06 4.36
N LYS A 383 8.82 26.01 5.13
CA LYS A 383 7.91 25.43 6.13
C LYS A 383 7.37 26.45 7.14
N ASP A 384 8.16 27.45 7.48
CA ASP A 384 7.80 28.51 8.42
C ASP A 384 7.37 29.82 7.71
N HIS A 385 7.29 29.84 6.38
CA HIS A 385 6.96 31.02 5.58
C HIS A 385 5.46 31.12 5.29
N SER A 386 4.77 32.07 5.93
CA SER A 386 3.29 32.20 5.96
C SER A 386 2.60 32.44 4.61
N ILE A 387 3.33 32.83 3.57
CA ILE A 387 2.80 33.13 2.23
C ILE A 387 3.15 32.03 1.22
N LEU A 388 4.21 31.25 1.47
CA LEU A 388 4.74 30.29 0.50
C LEU A 388 4.47 28.82 0.88
N PHE A 389 4.10 28.55 2.13
CA PHE A 389 3.77 27.22 2.63
C PHE A 389 2.31 26.83 2.40
#